data_AF-A0A7W9KDD5-F1
#
_entry.id   AF-A0A7W9KDD5-F1
#
_cell.length_a   1.000
_cell.length_b   1.000
_cell.length_c   1.000
_cell.angle_alpha   90.00
_cell.angle_beta   90.00
_cell.angle_gamma   90.00
#
_symmetry.space_group_name_H-M   'P 1'
#
loop_
_entity.id
_entity.type
_entity.pdbx_description
1 polymer ?
#
loop_
_entity_poly.entity_id
_entity_poly.type
_entity_poly.pdbx_seq_one_letter_code
_entity_poly.pdbx_strand_id
1 'polypeptide(L)'
;MLLDRISAAPAYALLRRSPDAVDVLVGDVVEIPALADIPLSDKEVLAIVPYRQIAERGFECVDDGAPLLALLVRERETVSLDDVLARVPDVPFELVDAGFDVDDEAYGEIVRKVLAEEIGQGAGANFVIKRTYTATIPDYTPATALAVFRRLLLAERGAYWTFLVNTGSRVFVGATPERHVSVTDGIAMMNPISGTYRHPDGRPDRAELLAFLADGKETDELYMVVDEELKMMARVAGRGGRVLGPYLKEMSRLTHTEYLLAGQTTVDVREVLRETMFAPTVTGSPLENACRVIARYEQRGRGYYAGVLALIGPHGSSLDAPILIRTAEISADGALQVSVGATLVRNSVPDNEIAETHAKAAGVLSALHGRSTPDGSGVSFADDVQVLSALASRNDRLARFWLEHRSATVGPFSGKRALVVDAEDTFTAMLSHLLQTLGLSVTTVPHDSRPVLRGYDLVIAGPGPGDPP
;
A
#
# COMPACT_ATOMS: atom_id res chain seq x y z
N MET A 1 11.10 -30.58 7.80
CA MET A 1 10.30 -29.58 7.07
C MET A 1 11.24 -28.56 6.45
N LEU A 2 10.82 -27.85 5.40
CA LEU A 2 11.59 -26.77 4.79
C LEU A 2 11.94 -25.70 5.83
N LEU A 3 11.01 -25.43 6.76
CA LEU A 3 11.20 -24.54 7.90
C LEU A 3 12.45 -24.88 8.73
N ASP A 4 12.78 -26.15 8.94
CA ASP A 4 13.94 -26.57 9.76
C ASP A 4 15.28 -26.29 9.07
N ARG A 5 15.26 -26.02 7.76
CA ARG A 5 16.45 -25.85 6.91
C ARG A 5 16.68 -24.40 6.49
N ILE A 6 15.76 -23.46 6.80
CA ILE A 6 15.86 -22.07 6.33
C ILE A 6 17.11 -21.35 6.85
N SER A 7 17.62 -21.73 8.03
CA SER A 7 18.83 -21.14 8.61
C SER A 7 20.09 -21.43 7.81
N ALA A 8 20.09 -22.49 6.99
CA ALA A 8 21.18 -22.84 6.08
C ALA A 8 20.96 -22.30 4.66
N ALA A 9 19.80 -21.72 4.37
CA ALA A 9 19.48 -21.16 3.06
C ALA A 9 20.07 -19.76 2.91
N PRO A 10 20.59 -19.39 1.72
CA PRO A 10 21.12 -18.05 1.48
C PRO A 10 20.03 -16.97 1.52
N ALA A 11 18.80 -17.32 1.11
CA ALA A 11 17.65 -16.44 1.14
C ALA A 11 16.35 -17.26 1.31
N TYR A 12 15.37 -16.67 1.99
CA TYR A 12 14.08 -17.30 2.26
C TYR A 12 13.01 -16.27 2.58
N ALA A 13 11.74 -16.68 2.48
CA ALA A 13 10.60 -15.90 2.95
C ALA A 13 9.62 -16.77 3.74
N LEU A 14 9.03 -16.20 4.79
CA LEU A 14 7.93 -16.75 5.57
C LEU A 14 6.74 -15.81 5.39
N LEU A 15 5.66 -16.28 4.78
CA LEU A 15 4.50 -15.44 4.42
C LEU A 15 3.23 -16.02 5.06
N ARG A 16 2.69 -15.36 6.07
CA ARG A 16 1.34 -15.64 6.59
C ARG A 16 0.34 -14.78 5.83
N ARG A 17 -0.32 -15.42 4.87
CA ARG A 17 -1.37 -14.82 4.01
C ARG A 17 -2.75 -15.41 4.29
N SER A 18 -2.81 -16.46 5.10
CA SER A 18 -4.04 -17.07 5.61
C SER A 18 -3.99 -17.15 7.15
N PRO A 19 -5.13 -17.32 7.82
CA PRO A 19 -5.17 -17.36 9.28
C PRO A 19 -4.35 -18.49 9.89
N ASP A 20 -4.37 -19.68 9.26
CA ASP A 20 -3.92 -20.93 9.90
C ASP A 20 -2.61 -21.49 9.34
N ALA A 21 -1.98 -20.82 8.38
CA ALA A 21 -0.78 -21.34 7.71
C ALA A 21 0.22 -20.25 7.29
N VAL A 22 1.47 -20.68 7.12
CA VAL A 22 2.59 -19.87 6.65
C VAL A 22 3.23 -20.55 5.46
N ASP A 23 3.35 -19.83 4.35
CA ASP A 23 4.14 -20.26 3.21
C ASP A 23 5.64 -20.04 3.51
N VAL A 24 6.44 -21.09 3.38
CA VAL A 24 7.90 -21.07 3.48
C VAL A 24 8.46 -21.16 2.07
N LEU A 25 9.16 -20.11 1.64
CA LEU A 25 9.81 -20.03 0.33
C LEU A 25 11.32 -20.04 0.51
N VAL A 26 12.04 -20.85 -0.26
CA VAL A 26 13.50 -20.90 -0.26
C VAL A 26 14.00 -20.80 -1.70
N GLY A 27 15.03 -19.98 -1.91
CA GLY A 27 15.49 -19.66 -3.27
C GLY A 27 16.85 -18.98 -3.30
N ASP A 28 17.11 -18.33 -4.42
CA ASP A 28 18.27 -17.47 -4.63
C ASP A 28 17.77 -16.04 -4.92
N VAL A 29 18.46 -15.03 -4.40
CA VAL A 29 18.13 -13.62 -4.68
C VAL A 29 19.01 -13.09 -5.79
N VAL A 30 18.39 -12.41 -6.74
CA VAL A 30 19.05 -11.69 -7.81
C VAL A 30 18.59 -10.23 -7.82
N GLU A 31 19.48 -9.34 -8.25
CA GLU A 31 19.11 -7.96 -8.58
C GLU A 31 18.57 -7.92 -10.01
N ILE A 32 17.46 -7.21 -10.19
CA ILE A 32 16.78 -7.05 -11.49
C ILE A 32 16.78 -5.56 -11.83
N PRO A 33 17.11 -5.16 -13.08
CA PRO A 33 17.20 -3.74 -13.43
C PRO A 33 15.83 -3.04 -13.57
N ALA A 34 14.82 -3.73 -14.10
CA ALA A 34 13.47 -3.18 -14.28
C ALA A 34 12.37 -4.23 -14.02
N LEU A 35 11.14 -3.78 -13.74
CA LEU A 35 9.98 -4.66 -13.52
C LEU A 35 9.72 -5.58 -14.71
N ALA A 36 9.95 -5.09 -15.94
CA ALA A 36 9.82 -5.89 -17.16
C ALA A 36 10.77 -7.10 -17.20
N ASP A 37 11.91 -7.03 -16.50
CA ASP A 37 12.95 -8.06 -16.47
C ASP A 37 12.73 -9.11 -15.37
N ILE A 38 11.66 -8.99 -14.58
CA ILE A 38 11.30 -10.02 -13.60
C ILE A 38 11.05 -11.35 -14.34
N PRO A 39 11.78 -12.44 -13.99
CA PRO A 39 11.71 -13.68 -14.75
C PRO A 39 10.38 -14.40 -14.56
N LEU A 40 9.62 -14.60 -15.63
CA LEU A 40 8.38 -15.37 -15.64
C LEU A 40 8.66 -16.80 -16.10
N SER A 41 8.98 -17.69 -15.15
CA SER A 41 9.32 -19.10 -15.39
C SER A 41 8.20 -20.06 -14.96
N ASP A 42 8.44 -21.36 -14.98
CA ASP A 42 7.54 -22.37 -14.40
C ASP A 42 7.46 -22.32 -12.87
N LYS A 43 8.28 -21.47 -12.22
CA LYS A 43 8.29 -21.24 -10.78
C LYS A 43 7.85 -19.83 -10.41
N GLU A 44 7.45 -19.69 -9.15
CA GLU A 44 7.09 -18.41 -8.53
C GLU A 44 8.32 -17.51 -8.32
N VAL A 45 8.09 -16.20 -8.32
CA VAL A 45 9.09 -15.20 -7.95
C VAL A 45 8.49 -14.28 -6.89
N LEU A 46 9.24 -14.02 -5.83
CA LEU A 46 8.91 -12.96 -4.88
C LEU A 46 9.81 -11.74 -5.16
N ALA A 47 9.26 -10.73 -5.81
CA ALA A 47 9.96 -9.46 -6.02
C ALA A 47 9.84 -8.55 -4.80
N ILE A 48 10.91 -7.81 -4.49
CA ILE A 48 10.96 -6.76 -3.46
C ILE A 48 11.25 -5.46 -4.21
N VAL A 49 10.21 -4.66 -4.40
CA VAL A 49 10.23 -3.46 -5.24
C VAL A 49 10.49 -2.23 -4.37
N PRO A 50 11.62 -1.52 -4.54
CA PRO A 50 11.95 -0.32 -3.79
C PRO A 50 11.16 0.89 -4.29
N TYR A 51 11.05 1.93 -3.46
CA TYR A 51 10.35 3.16 -3.84
C TYR A 51 10.98 3.84 -5.06
N ARG A 52 12.32 3.80 -5.20
CA ARG A 52 13.01 4.41 -6.35
C ARG A 52 12.58 3.82 -7.70
N GLN A 53 11.95 2.65 -7.72
CA GLN A 53 11.43 2.03 -8.95
C GLN A 53 10.33 2.87 -9.61
N ILE A 54 9.74 3.83 -8.89
CA ILE A 54 8.79 4.81 -9.45
C ILE A 54 9.39 5.60 -10.64
N ALA A 55 10.72 5.69 -10.74
CA ALA A 55 11.41 6.27 -11.89
C ALA A 55 11.06 5.58 -13.23
N GLU A 56 10.64 4.31 -13.23
CA GLU A 56 10.14 3.64 -14.45
C GLU A 56 8.84 4.26 -15.01
N ARG A 57 8.12 5.03 -14.19
CA ARG A 57 6.97 5.83 -14.60
C ARG A 57 7.36 7.24 -15.07
N GLY A 58 8.63 7.61 -14.97
CA GLY A 58 9.12 8.96 -15.24
C GLY A 58 8.90 9.94 -14.09
N PHE A 59 8.52 9.47 -12.90
CA PHE A 59 8.27 10.34 -11.75
C PHE A 59 9.54 10.57 -10.92
N GLU A 60 9.58 11.72 -10.24
CA GLU A 60 10.69 12.12 -9.39
C GLU A 60 10.78 11.27 -8.12
N CYS A 61 11.99 10.94 -7.68
CA CYS A 61 12.24 10.35 -6.37
C CYS A 61 13.67 10.67 -5.91
N VAL A 62 13.90 10.61 -4.60
CA VAL A 62 15.25 10.64 -4.03
C VAL A 62 15.87 9.26 -4.21
N ASP A 63 16.81 9.13 -5.15
CA ASP A 63 17.50 7.86 -5.43
C ASP A 63 18.51 7.55 -4.32
N ASP A 64 18.25 6.46 -3.59
CA ASP A 64 19.09 5.91 -2.53
C ASP A 64 19.82 4.62 -2.96
N GLY A 65 19.70 4.24 -4.23
CA GLY A 65 20.32 3.04 -4.79
C GLY A 65 19.72 1.70 -4.32
N ALA A 66 18.58 1.69 -3.61
CA ALA A 66 17.95 0.43 -3.17
C ALA A 66 17.58 -0.47 -4.37
N PRO A 67 18.14 -1.68 -4.52
CA PRO A 67 17.93 -2.48 -5.73
C PRO A 67 16.52 -3.08 -5.83
N LEU A 68 16.01 -3.28 -7.04
CA LEU A 68 14.89 -4.20 -7.25
C LEU A 68 15.43 -5.63 -7.10
N LEU A 69 14.90 -6.37 -6.12
CA LEU A 69 15.34 -7.73 -5.81
C LEU A 69 14.27 -8.73 -6.23
N ALA A 70 14.70 -9.93 -6.63
CA ALA A 70 13.82 -11.06 -6.89
C ALA A 70 14.35 -12.32 -6.21
N LEU A 71 13.56 -12.89 -5.30
CA LEU A 71 13.77 -14.24 -4.79
C LEU A 71 13.18 -15.24 -5.79
N LEU A 72 14.07 -15.96 -6.48
CA LEU A 72 13.72 -17.03 -7.41
C LEU A 72 13.39 -18.29 -6.61
N VAL A 73 12.10 -18.60 -6.46
CA VAL A 73 11.65 -19.66 -5.57
C VAL A 73 12.06 -21.02 -6.13
N ARG A 74 12.83 -21.79 -5.36
CA ARG A 74 13.23 -23.17 -5.70
C ARG A 74 12.39 -24.21 -5.00
N GLU A 75 12.10 -23.97 -3.73
CA GLU A 75 11.32 -24.83 -2.85
C GLU A 75 10.23 -24.01 -2.16
N ARG A 76 9.04 -24.60 -2.04
CA ARG A 76 7.90 -24.04 -1.31
C ARG A 76 7.27 -25.13 -0.45
N GLU A 77 6.95 -24.78 0.79
CA GLU A 77 6.16 -25.61 1.70
C GLU A 77 5.18 -24.73 2.46
N THR A 78 3.92 -25.16 2.58
CA THR A 78 2.96 -24.50 3.46
C THR A 78 2.93 -25.24 4.78
N VAL A 79 3.19 -24.53 5.88
CA VAL A 79 3.32 -25.08 7.23
C VAL A 79 2.19 -24.53 8.10
N SER A 80 1.62 -25.35 9.00
CA SER A 80 0.59 -24.88 9.92
C SER A 80 1.13 -23.79 10.85
N LEU A 81 0.28 -22.85 11.25
CA LEU A 81 0.67 -21.79 12.18
C LEU A 81 1.23 -22.36 13.48
N ASP A 82 0.55 -23.36 14.07
CA ASP A 82 1.00 -24.02 15.30
C ASP A 82 2.38 -24.63 15.13
N ASP A 83 2.66 -25.24 13.98
CA ASP A 83 3.97 -25.78 13.71
C ASP A 83 5.02 -24.67 13.64
N VAL A 84 4.76 -23.57 12.93
CA VAL A 84 5.67 -22.42 12.88
C VAL A 84 5.95 -21.89 14.28
N LEU A 85 4.91 -21.66 15.09
CA LEU A 85 5.04 -21.13 16.45
C LEU A 85 5.82 -22.07 17.38
N ALA A 86 5.81 -23.38 17.12
CA ALA A 86 6.56 -24.37 17.89
C ALA A 86 8.04 -24.47 17.48
N ARG A 87 8.40 -24.19 16.22
CA ARG A 87 9.80 -24.31 15.73
C ARG A 87 10.56 -22.99 15.69
N VAL A 88 9.87 -21.87 15.46
CA VAL A 88 10.52 -20.55 15.41
C VAL A 88 10.87 -20.09 16.83
N PRO A 89 12.15 -19.83 17.15
CA PRO A 89 12.54 -19.46 18.49
C PRO A 89 12.13 -18.02 18.82
N ASP A 90 11.80 -17.78 20.09
CA ASP A 90 11.70 -16.42 20.65
C ASP A 90 13.01 -16.12 21.38
N VAL A 91 13.97 -15.53 20.68
CA VAL A 91 15.26 -15.13 21.26
C VAL A 91 15.18 -13.72 21.83
N PRO A 92 15.75 -13.47 23.03
CA PRO A 92 15.86 -12.11 23.55
C PRO A 92 16.92 -11.33 22.76
N PHE A 93 16.68 -10.04 22.58
CA PHE A 93 17.64 -9.08 22.04
C PHE A 93 17.25 -7.68 22.53
N GLU A 94 18.20 -6.75 22.48
CA GLU A 94 17.99 -5.36 22.87
C GLU A 94 18.15 -4.43 21.66
N LEU A 95 17.53 -3.25 21.75
CA LEU A 95 17.72 -2.17 20.81
C LEU A 95 18.54 -1.08 21.49
N VAL A 96 19.59 -0.61 20.82
CA VAL A 96 20.39 0.54 21.26
C VAL A 96 20.24 1.69 20.26
N ASP A 97 20.50 2.92 20.72
CA ASP A 97 20.42 4.15 19.91
C ASP A 97 19.07 4.33 19.21
N ALA A 98 18.00 3.97 19.94
CA ALA A 98 16.65 3.93 19.42
C ALA A 98 16.00 5.32 19.42
N GLY A 99 15.53 5.79 18.26
CA GLY A 99 14.88 7.10 18.13
C GLY A 99 14.40 7.38 16.72
N PHE A 100 13.58 8.42 16.55
CA PHE A 100 13.23 8.91 15.22
C PHE A 100 14.35 9.76 14.63
N ASP A 101 14.64 9.58 13.34
CA ASP A 101 15.57 10.42 12.57
C ASP A 101 15.08 11.87 12.43
N VAL A 102 13.76 12.04 12.33
CA VAL A 102 13.03 13.30 12.39
C VAL A 102 12.17 13.27 13.66
N ASP A 103 12.59 14.04 14.66
CA ASP A 103 11.85 14.14 15.93
C ASP A 103 10.45 14.76 15.75
N ASP A 104 9.67 14.73 16.83
CA ASP A 104 8.27 15.17 16.81
C ASP A 104 8.14 16.67 16.47
N GLU A 105 9.07 17.53 16.93
CA GLU A 105 9.03 18.96 16.64
C GLU A 105 9.32 19.23 15.15
N ALA A 106 10.38 18.63 14.63
CA ALA A 106 10.76 18.75 13.23
C ALA A 106 9.70 18.16 12.29
N TYR A 107 9.10 17.01 12.65
CA TYR A 107 8.01 16.43 11.88
C TYR A 107 6.77 17.33 11.91
N GLY A 108 6.44 17.93 13.05
CA GLY A 108 5.36 18.91 13.15
C GLY A 108 5.56 20.12 12.24
N GLU A 109 6.79 20.63 12.12
CA GLU A 109 7.13 21.70 11.17
C GLU A 109 6.98 21.27 9.71
N ILE A 110 7.37 20.04 9.36
CA ILE A 110 7.14 19.49 8.02
C ILE A 110 5.65 19.45 7.71
N VAL A 111 4.82 18.97 8.65
CA VAL A 111 3.36 18.97 8.49
C VAL A 111 2.85 20.38 8.21
N ARG A 112 3.22 21.37 9.03
CA ARG A 112 2.78 22.78 8.83
C ARG A 112 3.16 23.31 7.44
N LYS A 113 4.37 23.03 6.97
CA LYS A 113 4.84 23.46 5.66
C LYS A 113 4.08 22.80 4.53
N VAL A 114 3.91 21.47 4.54
CA VAL A 114 3.14 20.78 3.49
C VAL A 114 1.70 21.31 3.43
N LEU A 115 1.07 21.57 4.56
CA LEU A 115 -0.28 22.15 4.59
C LEU A 115 -0.33 23.55 3.98
N ALA A 116 0.63 24.43 4.30
CA ALA A 116 0.62 25.82 3.86
C ALA A 116 1.16 26.01 2.43
N GLU A 117 2.22 25.29 2.07
CA GLU A 117 3.00 25.51 0.85
C GLU A 117 2.58 24.58 -0.29
N GLU A 118 2.07 23.38 0.02
CA GLU A 118 1.67 22.42 -1.01
C GLU A 118 0.15 22.36 -1.13
N ILE A 119 -0.54 21.89 -0.08
CA ILE A 119 -2.01 21.76 -0.12
C ILE A 119 -2.67 23.14 -0.26
N GLY A 120 -2.21 24.12 0.53
CA GLY A 120 -2.72 25.50 0.50
C GLY A 120 -2.51 26.24 -0.82
N GLN A 121 -1.60 25.76 -1.68
CA GLN A 121 -1.29 26.34 -3.00
C GLN A 121 -1.78 25.46 -4.16
N GLY A 122 -2.61 24.45 -3.88
CA GLY A 122 -3.21 23.61 -4.91
C GLY A 122 -2.27 22.58 -5.54
N ALA A 123 -1.15 22.26 -4.89
CA ALA A 123 -0.27 21.18 -5.35
C ALA A 123 -0.99 19.83 -5.35
N GLY A 124 -1.93 19.62 -4.44
CA GLY A 124 -2.66 18.36 -4.34
C GLY A 124 -3.60 18.32 -3.14
N ALA A 125 -4.37 17.25 -3.05
CA ALA A 125 -5.37 17.09 -1.99
C ALA A 125 -4.77 16.50 -0.71
N ASN A 126 -3.77 15.63 -0.86
CA ASN A 126 -3.11 14.94 0.24
C ASN A 126 -1.69 14.47 -0.11
N PHE A 127 -0.84 14.37 0.91
CA PHE A 127 0.53 13.85 0.80
C PHE A 127 0.90 13.04 2.02
N VAL A 128 1.77 12.04 1.85
CA VAL A 128 2.32 11.23 2.95
C VAL A 128 3.81 11.49 3.02
N ILE A 129 4.27 12.05 4.15
CA ILE A 129 5.70 12.29 4.38
C ILE A 129 6.23 11.27 5.38
N LYS A 130 7.36 10.64 5.02
CA LYS A 130 8.04 9.63 5.82
C LYS A 130 8.87 10.29 6.95
N ARG A 131 8.89 9.62 8.10
CA ARG A 131 10.02 9.61 9.05
C ARG A 131 10.37 8.18 9.45
N THR A 132 11.54 7.99 10.04
CA THR A 132 12.10 6.67 10.31
C THR A 132 12.47 6.51 11.77
N TYR A 133 11.90 5.51 12.44
CA TYR A 133 12.46 5.04 13.70
C TYR A 133 13.70 4.18 13.40
N THR A 134 14.84 4.57 13.94
CA THR A 134 16.12 3.88 13.77
C THR A 134 16.58 3.30 15.09
N ALA A 135 17.25 2.15 15.04
CA ALA A 135 17.99 1.59 16.17
C ALA A 135 19.07 0.64 15.66
N THR A 136 19.90 0.14 16.57
CA THR A 136 20.84 -0.95 16.28
C THR A 136 20.48 -2.17 17.12
N ILE A 137 20.55 -3.36 16.53
CA ILE A 137 20.47 -4.65 17.22
C ILE A 137 21.90 -5.18 17.38
N PRO A 138 22.52 -5.06 18.57
CA PRO A 138 23.83 -5.64 18.81
C PRO A 138 23.82 -7.15 18.56
N ASP A 139 24.91 -7.67 17.99
CA ASP A 139 25.06 -9.11 17.71
C ASP A 139 23.89 -9.70 16.91
N TYR A 140 23.39 -8.93 15.94
CA TYR A 140 22.28 -9.35 15.09
C TYR A 140 22.52 -10.73 14.46
N THR A 141 21.49 -11.58 14.51
CA THR A 141 21.44 -12.83 13.78
C THR A 141 20.06 -12.99 13.12
N PRO A 142 19.92 -13.84 12.09
CA PRO A 142 18.61 -14.15 11.51
C PRO A 142 17.59 -14.69 12.53
N ALA A 143 18.05 -15.29 13.64
CA ALA A 143 17.18 -15.73 14.73
C ALA A 143 16.44 -14.57 15.41
N THR A 144 17.07 -13.39 15.48
CA THR A 144 16.45 -12.16 16.00
C THR A 144 15.25 -11.76 15.15
N ALA A 145 15.39 -11.74 13.82
CA ALA A 145 14.28 -11.42 12.93
C ALA A 145 13.16 -12.47 13.01
N LEU A 146 13.52 -13.74 13.14
CA LEU A 146 12.57 -14.84 13.36
C LEU A 146 11.76 -14.65 14.66
N ALA A 147 12.39 -14.19 15.75
CA ALA A 147 11.69 -13.85 16.98
C ALA A 147 10.70 -12.68 16.79
N VAL A 148 11.07 -11.65 16.04
CA VAL A 148 10.16 -10.54 15.68
C VAL A 148 8.95 -11.07 14.90
N PHE A 149 9.19 -11.88 13.87
CA PHE A 149 8.12 -12.50 13.08
C PHE A 149 7.20 -13.33 13.95
N ARG A 150 7.75 -14.16 14.84
CA ARG A 150 6.97 -14.95 15.81
C ARG A 150 6.09 -14.07 16.68
N ARG A 151 6.62 -12.97 17.20
CA ARG A 151 5.86 -12.04 18.05
C ARG A 151 4.74 -11.35 17.26
N LEU A 152 4.97 -10.98 16.00
CA LEU A 152 3.92 -10.47 15.10
C LEU A 152 2.81 -11.51 14.85
N LEU A 153 3.18 -12.77 14.62
CA LEU A 153 2.21 -13.86 14.42
C LEU A 153 1.25 -14.04 15.61
N LEU A 154 1.74 -13.81 16.83
CA LEU A 154 0.96 -13.92 18.07
C LEU A 154 0.15 -12.64 18.36
N ALA A 155 0.74 -11.48 18.10
CA ALA A 155 0.22 -10.21 18.58
C ALA A 155 -0.68 -9.50 17.56
N GLU A 156 -0.41 -9.61 16.26
CA GLU A 156 -1.09 -8.83 15.22
C GLU A 156 -2.27 -9.59 14.61
N ARG A 157 -3.34 -8.84 14.30
CA ARG A 157 -4.57 -9.35 13.69
C ARG A 157 -4.97 -8.47 12.52
N GLY A 158 -5.75 -9.03 11.61
CA GLY A 158 -6.25 -8.26 10.45
C GLY A 158 -5.16 -7.78 9.48
N ALA A 159 -3.90 -8.22 9.62
CA ALA A 159 -2.89 -7.95 8.61
C ALA A 159 -3.27 -8.65 7.29
N TYR A 160 -3.06 -7.98 6.16
CA TYR A 160 -3.16 -8.62 4.86
C TYR A 160 -2.06 -9.67 4.72
N TRP A 161 -0.82 -9.29 5.00
CA TRP A 161 0.32 -10.20 5.12
C TRP A 161 1.04 -9.95 6.44
N THR A 162 1.38 -11.02 7.16
CA THR A 162 2.49 -11.00 8.13
C THR A 162 3.66 -11.75 7.51
N PHE A 163 4.83 -11.14 7.45
CA PHE A 163 5.93 -11.69 6.66
C PHE A 163 7.31 -11.51 7.31
N LEU A 164 8.23 -12.37 6.91
CA LEU A 164 9.67 -12.19 7.04
C LEU A 164 10.32 -12.58 5.71
N VAL A 165 11.08 -11.68 5.10
CA VAL A 165 11.84 -11.92 3.87
C VAL A 165 13.31 -11.67 4.17
N ASN A 166 14.14 -12.72 4.11
CA ASN A 166 15.58 -12.63 4.24
C ASN A 166 16.22 -12.77 2.85
N THR A 167 16.91 -11.72 2.41
CA THR A 167 17.55 -11.65 1.09
C THR A 167 19.04 -12.03 1.13
N GLY A 168 19.56 -12.40 2.29
CA GLY A 168 20.99 -12.62 2.56
C GLY A 168 21.70 -11.34 2.98
N SER A 169 21.41 -10.19 2.35
CA SER A 169 22.00 -8.89 2.70
C SER A 169 21.11 -8.02 3.59
N ARG A 170 19.78 -8.22 3.51
CA ARG A 170 18.76 -7.48 4.26
C ARG A 170 17.60 -8.37 4.64
N VAL A 171 16.94 -8.03 5.74
CA VAL A 171 15.72 -8.69 6.22
C VAL A 171 14.59 -7.68 6.33
N PHE A 172 13.44 -8.05 5.79
CA PHE A 172 12.17 -7.32 5.95
C PHE A 172 11.26 -8.14 6.84
N VAL A 173 10.80 -7.58 7.95
CA VAL A 173 9.84 -8.25 8.84
C VAL A 173 8.72 -7.29 9.21
N GLY A 174 7.48 -7.69 8.95
CA GLY A 174 6.35 -6.76 9.03
C GLY A 174 4.99 -7.43 9.06
N ALA A 175 3.98 -6.63 9.38
CA ALA A 175 2.57 -7.01 9.37
C ALA A 175 1.76 -5.87 8.74
N THR A 176 1.64 -5.92 7.42
CA THR A 176 1.01 -4.85 6.64
C THR A 176 -0.49 -5.11 6.50
N PRO A 177 -1.34 -4.10 6.73
CA PRO A 177 -2.80 -4.26 6.60
C PRO A 177 -3.27 -4.23 5.14
N GLU A 178 -2.42 -3.76 4.22
CA GLU A 178 -2.87 -3.21 2.95
C GLU A 178 -2.29 -3.98 1.76
N ARG A 179 -3.20 -4.45 0.90
CA ARG A 179 -2.87 -4.95 -0.43
C ARG A 179 -2.56 -3.75 -1.33
N HIS A 180 -1.42 -3.79 -2.00
CA HIS A 180 -1.16 -2.87 -3.11
C HIS A 180 -2.02 -3.23 -4.31
N VAL A 181 -1.78 -4.42 -4.88
CA VAL A 181 -2.54 -4.96 -5.99
C VAL A 181 -2.46 -6.49 -6.00
N SER A 182 -3.51 -7.16 -6.44
CA SER A 182 -3.48 -8.59 -6.74
C SER A 182 -4.15 -8.89 -8.06
N VAL A 183 -3.68 -9.89 -8.80
CA VAL A 183 -4.32 -10.40 -10.01
C VAL A 183 -4.52 -11.91 -9.86
N THR A 184 -5.78 -12.35 -9.89
CA THR A 184 -6.16 -13.77 -9.87
C THR A 184 -7.29 -13.97 -10.86
N ASP A 185 -7.18 -14.97 -11.74
CA ASP A 185 -8.20 -15.31 -12.74
C ASP A 185 -8.66 -14.10 -13.58
N GLY A 186 -7.72 -13.22 -13.95
CA GLY A 186 -7.99 -12.01 -14.72
C GLY A 186 -8.72 -10.90 -13.94
N ILE A 187 -8.81 -10.99 -12.62
CA ILE A 187 -9.37 -9.94 -11.76
C ILE A 187 -8.24 -9.23 -11.01
N ALA A 188 -8.02 -7.95 -11.35
CA ALA A 188 -7.20 -7.05 -10.56
C ALA A 188 -7.99 -6.56 -9.34
N MET A 189 -7.35 -6.53 -8.17
CA MET A 189 -7.92 -5.97 -6.95
C MET A 189 -6.96 -5.04 -6.23
N MET A 190 -7.49 -3.95 -5.66
CA MET A 190 -6.78 -3.01 -4.79
C MET A 190 -7.60 -2.79 -3.50
N ASN A 191 -6.98 -2.25 -2.47
CA ASN A 191 -7.57 -2.13 -1.14
C ASN A 191 -7.24 -0.75 -0.54
N PRO A 192 -7.96 0.31 -0.95
CA PRO A 192 -7.78 1.62 -0.34
C PRO A 192 -8.20 1.56 1.12
N ILE A 193 -7.25 1.83 2.01
CA ILE A 193 -7.45 1.90 3.46
C ILE A 193 -7.16 3.33 3.92
N SER A 194 -8.14 3.95 4.56
CA SER A 194 -7.95 5.22 5.26
C SER A 194 -8.97 5.41 6.37
N GLY A 195 -8.67 6.35 7.26
CA GLY A 195 -9.37 6.54 8.53
C GLY A 195 -8.93 5.52 9.58
N THR A 196 -8.69 6.00 10.80
CA THR A 196 -8.13 5.18 11.89
C THR A 196 -8.86 5.41 13.20
N TYR A 197 -9.62 4.39 13.64
CA TYR A 197 -10.12 4.32 15.01
C TYR A 197 -9.07 3.67 15.91
N ARG A 198 -8.53 4.41 16.89
CA ARG A 198 -7.59 3.87 17.90
C ARG A 198 -8.37 3.16 18.99
N HIS A 199 -7.92 1.98 19.43
CA HIS A 199 -8.56 1.25 20.53
C HIS A 199 -8.07 1.79 21.89
N PRO A 200 -8.92 2.45 22.71
CA PRO A 200 -8.54 2.84 24.06
C PRO A 200 -8.18 1.59 24.88
N ASP A 201 -7.06 1.65 25.60
CA ASP A 201 -6.54 0.52 26.41
C ASP A 201 -6.43 -0.83 25.65
N GLY A 202 -6.32 -0.77 24.32
CA GLY A 202 -6.24 -1.96 23.46
C GLY A 202 -7.56 -2.70 23.24
N ARG A 203 -8.71 -2.10 23.58
CA ARG A 203 -10.04 -2.69 23.35
C ARG A 203 -10.93 -1.71 22.58
N PRO A 204 -11.61 -2.14 21.50
CA PRO A 204 -12.51 -1.26 20.77
C PRO A 204 -13.80 -1.04 21.56
N ASP A 205 -14.28 0.20 21.60
CA ASP A 205 -15.59 0.58 22.13
C ASP A 205 -16.60 0.83 21.00
N ARG A 206 -17.81 0.32 21.19
CA ARG A 206 -18.86 0.37 20.16
C ARG A 206 -19.37 1.79 19.90
N ALA A 207 -19.54 2.59 20.95
CA ALA A 207 -20.08 3.94 20.81
C ALA A 207 -19.05 4.87 20.16
N GLU A 208 -17.78 4.71 20.54
CA GLU A 208 -16.67 5.42 19.89
C GLU A 208 -16.50 5.00 18.43
N LEU A 209 -16.58 3.70 18.11
CA LEU A 209 -16.53 3.23 16.73
C LEU A 209 -17.66 3.83 15.89
N LEU A 210 -18.89 3.88 16.41
CA LEU A 210 -20.01 4.52 15.71
C LEU A 210 -19.81 6.03 15.52
N ALA A 211 -19.20 6.71 16.50
CA ALA A 211 -18.86 8.13 16.38
C ALA A 211 -17.79 8.35 15.29
N PHE A 212 -16.75 7.51 15.27
CA PHE A 212 -15.74 7.49 14.20
C PHE A 212 -16.37 7.23 12.83
N LEU A 213 -17.29 6.27 12.72
CA LEU A 213 -17.94 5.96 11.45
C LEU A 213 -18.80 7.12 10.92
N ALA A 214 -19.34 7.95 11.83
CA ALA A 214 -20.12 9.14 11.52
C ALA A 214 -19.27 10.41 11.29
N ASP A 215 -17.96 10.36 11.49
CA ASP A 215 -17.08 11.51 11.27
C ASP A 215 -16.95 11.81 9.76
N GLY A 216 -17.35 13.02 9.38
CA GLY A 216 -17.29 13.50 8.01
C GLY A 216 -15.85 13.65 7.50
N LYS A 217 -14.89 13.99 8.38
CA LYS A 217 -13.47 14.08 8.02
C LYS A 217 -12.94 12.71 7.61
N GLU A 218 -13.11 11.70 8.47
CA GLU A 218 -12.64 10.33 8.23
C GLU A 218 -13.29 9.71 6.98
N THR A 219 -14.57 10.05 6.75
CA THR A 219 -15.30 9.62 5.55
C THR A 219 -14.74 10.27 4.28
N ASP A 220 -14.49 11.58 4.30
CA ASP A 220 -13.94 12.31 3.16
C ASP A 220 -12.48 11.86 2.86
N GLU A 221 -11.68 11.54 3.88
CA GLU A 221 -10.34 10.97 3.72
C GLU A 221 -10.38 9.60 3.01
N LEU A 222 -11.33 8.73 3.38
CA LEU A 222 -11.50 7.44 2.71
C LEU A 222 -11.94 7.60 1.25
N TYR A 223 -12.88 8.50 0.95
CA TYR A 223 -13.31 8.72 -0.43
C TYR A 223 -12.19 9.27 -1.31
N MET A 224 -11.36 10.15 -0.77
CA MET A 224 -10.21 10.69 -1.49
C MET A 224 -9.28 9.56 -1.96
N VAL A 225 -8.90 8.62 -1.07
CA VAL A 225 -8.03 7.51 -1.47
C VAL A 225 -8.72 6.51 -2.40
N VAL A 226 -10.05 6.31 -2.26
CA VAL A 226 -10.84 5.48 -3.18
C VAL A 226 -10.82 6.05 -4.59
N ASP A 227 -11.02 7.36 -4.73
CA ASP A 227 -10.99 8.03 -6.04
C ASP A 227 -9.62 7.89 -6.70
N GLU A 228 -8.53 8.05 -5.94
CA GLU A 228 -7.17 7.91 -6.48
C GLU A 228 -6.84 6.48 -6.90
N GLU A 229 -7.22 5.48 -6.11
CA GLU A 229 -7.02 4.09 -6.51
C GLU A 229 -7.97 3.68 -7.65
N LEU A 230 -9.13 4.33 -7.81
CA LEU A 230 -9.96 4.15 -9.00
C LEU A 230 -9.27 4.68 -10.26
N LYS A 231 -8.50 5.76 -10.18
CA LYS A 231 -7.68 6.23 -11.31
C LYS A 231 -6.61 5.21 -11.69
N MET A 232 -5.96 4.58 -10.71
CA MET A 232 -5.01 3.50 -10.95
C MET A 232 -5.69 2.26 -11.55
N MET A 233 -6.80 1.81 -10.95
CA MET A 233 -7.59 0.68 -11.44
C MET A 233 -8.09 0.92 -12.86
N ALA A 234 -8.46 2.16 -13.21
CA ALA A 234 -8.87 2.54 -14.56
C ALA A 234 -7.76 2.35 -15.62
N ARG A 235 -6.48 2.38 -15.24
CA ARG A 235 -5.35 2.14 -16.15
C ARG A 235 -5.12 0.65 -16.39
N VAL A 236 -5.28 -0.17 -15.36
CA VAL A 236 -4.95 -1.61 -15.42
C VAL A 236 -6.17 -2.50 -15.70
N ALA A 237 -7.38 -2.02 -15.48
CA ALA A 237 -8.62 -2.74 -15.77
C ALA A 237 -9.30 -2.14 -17.01
N GLY A 238 -9.42 -2.94 -18.07
CA GLY A 238 -9.91 -2.49 -19.38
C GLY A 238 -11.38 -2.03 -19.40
N ARG A 239 -12.13 -2.26 -18.31
CA ARG A 239 -13.52 -1.81 -18.12
C ARG A 239 -13.69 -0.90 -16.91
N GLY A 240 -12.59 -0.39 -16.38
CA GLY A 240 -12.55 0.34 -15.11
C GLY A 240 -12.68 -0.57 -13.90
N GLY A 241 -12.67 0.05 -12.72
CA GLY A 241 -12.88 -0.61 -11.43
C GLY A 241 -14.33 -0.60 -10.97
N ARG A 242 -14.66 -1.53 -10.08
CA ARG A 242 -15.86 -1.50 -9.24
C ARG A 242 -15.46 -1.41 -7.78
N VAL A 243 -16.14 -0.54 -7.04
CA VAL A 243 -16.02 -0.36 -5.59
C VAL A 243 -16.90 -1.38 -4.87
N LEU A 244 -16.31 -2.09 -3.90
CA LEU A 244 -16.95 -3.07 -3.03
C LEU A 244 -16.71 -2.66 -1.57
N GLY A 245 -17.73 -2.79 -0.72
CA GLY A 245 -17.66 -2.39 0.69
C GLY A 245 -18.60 -1.22 1.02
N PRO A 246 -18.28 -0.39 2.04
CA PRO A 246 -17.04 -0.42 2.83
C PRO A 246 -17.02 -1.56 3.86
N TYR A 247 -15.82 -1.86 4.37
CA TYR A 247 -15.56 -2.87 5.39
C TYR A 247 -14.78 -2.28 6.56
N LEU A 248 -14.73 -3.02 7.68
CA LEU A 248 -13.81 -2.75 8.78
C LEU A 248 -12.61 -3.68 8.72
N LYS A 249 -11.42 -3.10 8.86
CA LYS A 249 -10.17 -3.82 9.09
C LYS A 249 -9.80 -3.73 10.56
N GLU A 250 -10.26 -4.71 11.34
CA GLU A 250 -9.96 -4.77 12.77
C GLU A 250 -8.54 -5.32 12.99
N MET A 251 -7.64 -4.44 13.43
CA MET A 251 -6.28 -4.79 13.85
C MET A 251 -6.17 -4.84 15.37
N SER A 252 -5.02 -5.25 15.90
CA SER A 252 -4.89 -5.45 17.35
C SER A 252 -5.01 -4.17 18.17
N ARG A 253 -4.59 -3.01 17.65
CA ARG A 253 -4.58 -1.72 18.37
C ARG A 253 -5.46 -0.64 17.76
N LEU A 254 -6.00 -0.90 16.58
CA LEU A 254 -6.75 0.07 15.81
C LEU A 254 -7.67 -0.65 14.84
N THR A 255 -8.68 0.06 14.34
CA THR A 255 -9.56 -0.40 13.29
C THR A 255 -9.54 0.62 12.16
N HIS A 256 -9.38 0.15 10.93
CA HIS A 256 -9.48 0.99 9.74
C HIS A 256 -10.82 0.79 9.02
N THR A 257 -11.22 1.80 8.26
CA THR A 257 -12.24 1.63 7.21
C THR A 257 -11.58 1.39 5.87
N GLU A 258 -12.18 0.52 5.07
CA GLU A 258 -11.60 0.15 3.78
C GLU A 258 -12.67 -0.08 2.72
N TYR A 259 -12.27 0.12 1.47
CA TYR A 259 -12.99 -0.41 0.31
C TYR A 259 -12.11 -1.45 -0.40
N LEU A 260 -12.72 -2.23 -1.28
CA LEU A 260 -12.02 -3.04 -2.25
C LEU A 260 -12.39 -2.55 -3.64
N LEU A 261 -11.38 -2.37 -4.49
CA LEU A 261 -11.59 -2.11 -5.92
C LEU A 261 -11.36 -3.40 -6.68
N ALA A 262 -12.22 -3.73 -7.64
CA ALA A 262 -12.08 -4.91 -8.48
C ALA A 262 -12.34 -4.58 -9.94
N GLY A 263 -11.46 -5.04 -10.84
CA GLY A 263 -11.56 -4.80 -12.27
C GLY A 263 -11.07 -5.98 -13.09
N GLN A 264 -11.66 -6.20 -14.27
CA GLN A 264 -11.17 -7.22 -15.21
C GLN A 264 -9.92 -6.71 -15.91
N THR A 265 -8.86 -7.52 -15.92
CA THR A 265 -7.59 -7.21 -16.57
C THR A 265 -7.08 -8.40 -17.39
N THR A 266 -6.42 -8.07 -18.50
CA THR A 266 -5.62 -8.98 -19.31
C THR A 266 -4.18 -8.46 -19.43
N VAL A 267 -3.82 -7.46 -18.64
CA VAL A 267 -2.52 -6.80 -18.65
C VAL A 267 -1.50 -7.72 -17.99
N ASP A 268 -0.27 -7.74 -18.50
CA ASP A 268 0.84 -8.49 -17.90
C ASP A 268 1.06 -8.02 -16.45
N VAL A 269 1.27 -8.95 -15.52
CA VAL A 269 1.40 -8.62 -14.09
C VAL A 269 2.55 -7.66 -13.77
N ARG A 270 3.62 -7.65 -14.59
CA ARG A 270 4.74 -6.70 -14.44
C ARG A 270 4.30 -5.29 -14.84
N GLU A 271 3.47 -5.18 -15.86
CA GLU A 271 2.89 -3.90 -16.27
C GLU A 271 1.81 -3.43 -15.30
N VAL A 272 1.01 -4.36 -14.73
CA VAL A 272 0.10 -4.04 -13.62
C VAL A 272 0.90 -3.45 -12.46
N LEU A 273 1.97 -4.11 -12.01
CA LEU A 273 2.84 -3.55 -10.96
C LEU A 273 3.37 -2.16 -11.34
N ARG A 274 3.88 -2.01 -12.57
CA ARG A 274 4.47 -0.76 -13.04
C ARG A 274 3.49 0.41 -13.02
N GLU A 275 2.29 0.22 -13.56
CA GLU A 275 1.26 1.27 -13.64
C GLU A 275 0.64 1.62 -12.28
N THR A 276 0.75 0.74 -11.29
CA THR A 276 0.18 0.96 -9.95
C THR A 276 1.20 1.48 -8.95
N MET A 277 2.50 1.50 -9.25
CA MET A 277 3.51 2.12 -8.37
C MET A 277 3.19 3.60 -8.10
N PHE A 278 3.13 4.08 -6.87
CA PHE A 278 2.76 3.32 -5.66
C PHE A 278 1.45 3.89 -5.10
N ALA A 279 0.81 3.14 -4.20
CA ALA A 279 -0.52 3.49 -3.71
C ALA A 279 -0.59 4.92 -3.14
N PRO A 280 -1.71 5.64 -3.36
CA PRO A 280 -1.89 7.01 -2.91
C PRO A 280 -1.96 7.11 -1.37
N THR A 281 -2.35 6.02 -0.70
CA THR A 281 -2.37 5.87 0.77
C THR A 281 -1.00 5.99 1.44
N VAL A 282 0.08 5.85 0.66
CA VAL A 282 1.47 5.95 1.13
C VAL A 282 2.29 6.97 0.33
N THR A 283 1.67 7.69 -0.60
CA THR A 283 2.33 8.72 -1.42
C THR A 283 1.56 10.04 -1.37
N GLY A 284 0.42 10.12 -2.06
CA GLY A 284 -0.45 11.29 -2.11
C GLY A 284 -1.19 11.41 -3.44
N SER A 285 -1.84 12.56 -3.65
CA SER A 285 -2.55 12.89 -4.89
C SER A 285 -2.44 14.36 -5.30
N PRO A 286 -2.32 14.66 -6.62
CA PRO A 286 -2.13 13.69 -7.72
C PRO A 286 -0.77 12.99 -7.62
N LEU A 287 -0.71 11.70 -8.00
CA LEU A 287 0.44 10.85 -7.69
C LEU A 287 1.78 11.40 -8.20
N GLU A 288 1.82 11.85 -9.45
CA GLU A 288 3.06 12.40 -10.03
C GLU A 288 3.55 13.62 -9.25
N ASN A 289 2.63 14.51 -8.86
CA ASN A 289 2.99 15.67 -8.05
C ASN A 289 3.33 15.29 -6.61
N ALA A 290 2.68 14.26 -6.05
CA ALA A 290 3.01 13.73 -4.72
C ALA A 290 4.45 13.22 -4.67
N CYS A 291 4.94 12.57 -5.72
CA CYS A 291 6.34 12.19 -5.85
C CYS A 291 7.29 13.41 -5.79
N ARG A 292 6.93 14.52 -6.45
CA ARG A 292 7.70 15.78 -6.38
C ARG A 292 7.67 16.41 -4.99
N VAL A 293 6.52 16.40 -4.31
CA VAL A 293 6.39 16.88 -2.92
C VAL A 293 7.25 16.04 -1.98
N ILE A 294 7.17 14.72 -2.07
CA ILE A 294 7.98 13.79 -1.29
C ILE A 294 9.47 14.10 -1.46
N ALA A 295 9.93 14.28 -2.70
CA ALA A 295 11.32 14.61 -2.99
C ALA A 295 11.78 15.96 -2.41
N ARG A 296 10.88 16.94 -2.23
CA ARG A 296 11.20 18.23 -1.60
C ARG A 296 11.36 18.14 -0.09
N TYR A 297 10.54 17.34 0.58
CA TYR A 297 10.47 17.31 2.05
C TYR A 297 11.27 16.17 2.69
N GLU A 298 11.56 15.08 1.96
CA GLU A 298 12.33 13.95 2.48
C GLU A 298 13.82 14.07 2.10
N GLN A 299 14.68 14.20 3.12
CA GLN A 299 16.13 14.38 2.93
C GLN A 299 16.87 13.09 2.50
N ARG A 300 16.20 11.93 2.60
CA ARG A 300 16.74 10.61 2.29
C ARG A 300 15.71 9.83 1.48
N GLY A 301 16.19 8.93 0.63
CA GLY A 301 15.32 8.00 -0.07
C GLY A 301 14.51 7.11 0.88
N ARG A 302 13.43 6.55 0.34
CA ARG A 302 12.49 5.74 1.12
C ARG A 302 12.97 4.31 1.34
N GLY A 303 14.02 3.87 0.65
CA GLY A 303 14.39 2.47 0.54
C GLY A 303 13.21 1.68 0.00
N TYR A 304 12.74 0.72 0.79
CA TYR A 304 11.57 -0.08 0.44
C TYR A 304 10.26 0.40 1.09
N TYR A 305 10.29 1.45 1.93
CA TYR A 305 9.05 2.05 2.45
C TYR A 305 8.15 2.55 1.33
N ALA A 306 6.84 2.26 1.42
CA ALA A 306 5.85 2.51 0.36
C ALA A 306 6.03 1.67 -0.92
N GLY A 307 7.13 0.92 -1.04
CA GLY A 307 7.33 -0.09 -2.06
C GLY A 307 6.43 -1.32 -1.86
N VAL A 308 6.73 -2.42 -2.53
CA VAL A 308 5.91 -3.64 -2.43
C VAL A 308 6.75 -4.91 -2.34
N LEU A 309 6.22 -5.91 -1.64
CA LEU A 309 6.52 -7.30 -1.99
C LEU A 309 5.56 -7.70 -3.09
N ALA A 310 5.98 -8.51 -4.05
CA ALA A 310 5.12 -9.01 -5.11
C ALA A 310 5.39 -10.49 -5.36
N LEU A 311 4.51 -11.35 -4.87
CA LEU A 311 4.54 -12.78 -5.19
C LEU A 311 3.85 -13.00 -6.53
N ILE A 312 4.64 -13.39 -7.52
CA ILE A 312 4.20 -13.64 -8.89
C ILE A 312 4.13 -15.14 -9.12
N GLY A 313 2.96 -15.60 -9.58
CA GLY A 313 2.71 -17.00 -9.91
C GLY A 313 3.52 -17.48 -11.12
N PRO A 314 3.62 -18.82 -11.35
CA PRO A 314 4.28 -19.37 -12.53
C PRO A 314 3.77 -18.72 -13.82
N HIS A 315 4.68 -18.39 -14.72
CA HIS A 315 4.44 -17.73 -15.99
C HIS A 315 3.68 -16.39 -15.88
N GLY A 316 3.69 -15.74 -14.72
CA GLY A 316 2.92 -14.51 -14.47
C GLY A 316 1.41 -14.75 -14.38
N SER A 317 0.98 -15.97 -14.06
CA SER A 317 -0.44 -16.35 -13.97
C SER A 317 -1.21 -15.63 -12.86
N SER A 318 -0.52 -15.15 -11.83
CA SER A 318 -1.10 -14.40 -10.73
C SER A 318 -0.12 -13.40 -10.15
N LEU A 319 -0.66 -12.46 -9.37
CA LEU A 319 0.07 -11.47 -8.61
C LEU A 319 -0.59 -11.30 -7.24
N ASP A 320 0.21 -11.30 -6.18
CA ASP A 320 -0.22 -10.91 -4.83
C ASP A 320 0.84 -10.00 -4.22
N ALA A 321 0.54 -8.70 -4.16
CA ALA A 321 1.49 -7.69 -3.74
C ALA A 321 0.96 -6.84 -2.57
N PRO A 322 1.48 -7.01 -1.33
CA PRO A 322 1.23 -6.07 -0.24
C PRO A 322 2.11 -4.81 -0.32
N ILE A 323 1.65 -3.72 0.29
CA ILE A 323 2.46 -2.51 0.50
C ILE A 323 3.46 -2.73 1.65
N LEU A 324 4.70 -2.28 1.47
CA LEU A 324 5.74 -2.26 2.50
C LEU A 324 5.60 -1.06 3.46
N ILE A 325 4.59 -1.17 4.32
CA ILE A 325 4.38 -0.36 5.53
C ILE A 325 4.31 -1.28 6.74
N ARG A 326 4.40 -0.71 7.96
CA ARG A 326 4.43 -1.51 9.21
C ARG A 326 5.49 -2.64 9.11
N THR A 327 6.66 -2.25 8.63
CA THR A 327 7.76 -3.14 8.28
C THR A 327 9.05 -2.61 8.88
N ALA A 328 9.82 -3.51 9.49
CA ALA A 328 11.20 -3.31 9.88
C ALA A 328 12.12 -3.81 8.77
N GLU A 329 13.05 -2.96 8.34
CA GLU A 329 14.19 -3.32 7.51
C GLU A 329 15.43 -3.45 8.41
N ILE A 330 16.08 -4.61 8.35
CA ILE A 330 17.26 -4.94 9.16
C ILE A 330 18.38 -5.31 8.21
N SER A 331 19.49 -4.60 8.30
CA SER A 331 20.70 -4.91 7.54
C SER A 331 21.52 -6.01 8.21
N ALA A 332 22.46 -6.60 7.47
CA ALA A 332 23.28 -7.71 7.96
C ALA A 332 24.15 -7.34 9.19
N ASP A 333 24.45 -6.06 9.42
CA ASP A 333 25.21 -5.58 10.59
C ASP A 333 24.31 -5.19 11.79
N GLY A 334 23.00 -5.37 11.67
CA GLY A 334 22.03 -5.10 12.73
C GLY A 334 21.45 -3.69 12.75
N ALA A 335 21.78 -2.81 11.80
CA ALA A 335 21.08 -1.53 11.69
C ALA A 335 19.61 -1.77 11.30
N LEU A 336 18.70 -1.23 12.11
CA LEU A 336 17.25 -1.41 12.03
C LEU A 336 16.57 -0.08 11.65
N GLN A 337 15.62 -0.15 10.72
CA GLN A 337 14.76 0.97 10.32
C GLN A 337 13.29 0.55 10.29
N VAL A 338 12.42 1.35 10.91
CA VAL A 338 10.97 1.24 10.81
C VAL A 338 10.43 2.56 10.30
N SER A 339 10.10 2.60 9.01
CA SER A 339 9.59 3.81 8.35
C SER A 339 8.08 3.95 8.53
N VAL A 340 7.63 5.17 8.76
CA VAL A 340 6.21 5.49 9.00
C VAL A 340 5.88 6.89 8.46
N GLY A 341 4.61 7.09 8.11
CA GLY A 341 4.07 8.37 7.70
C GLY A 341 2.58 8.48 8.05
N ALA A 342 2.07 9.68 7.97
CA ALA A 342 0.64 9.99 8.11
C ALA A 342 0.14 10.72 6.86
N THR A 343 -1.14 10.54 6.53
CA THR A 343 -1.75 11.19 5.38
C THR A 343 -2.11 12.62 5.77
N LEU A 344 -1.41 13.58 5.19
CA LEU A 344 -1.62 15.00 5.45
C LEU A 344 -2.74 15.50 4.53
N VAL A 345 -3.79 16.04 5.12
CA VAL A 345 -4.92 16.67 4.40
C VAL A 345 -5.11 18.10 4.91
N ARG A 346 -5.89 18.92 4.20
CA ARG A 346 -6.11 20.36 4.54
C ARG A 346 -6.47 20.65 6.00
N ASN A 347 -7.10 19.69 6.70
CA ASN A 347 -7.58 19.81 8.08
C ASN A 347 -6.71 19.01 9.09
N SER A 348 -5.54 18.53 8.66
CA SER A 348 -4.59 17.85 9.53
C SER A 348 -4.08 18.77 10.62
N VAL A 349 -3.81 18.20 11.79
CA VAL A 349 -3.27 18.92 12.96
C VAL A 349 -1.94 18.27 13.31
N PRO A 350 -0.80 19.01 13.30
CA PRO A 350 0.54 18.44 13.49
C PRO A 350 0.65 17.44 14.64
N ASP A 351 0.14 17.80 15.82
CA ASP A 351 0.19 16.94 17.02
C ASP A 351 -0.58 15.62 16.84
N ASN A 352 -1.69 15.65 16.10
CA ASN A 352 -2.45 14.43 15.78
C ASN A 352 -1.68 13.55 14.80
N GLU A 353 -1.05 14.13 13.78
CA GLU A 353 -0.27 13.39 12.78
C GLU A 353 0.99 12.76 13.41
N ILE A 354 1.64 13.47 14.33
CA ILE A 354 2.74 12.94 15.16
C ILE A 354 2.24 11.74 15.96
N ALA A 355 1.14 11.89 16.70
CA ALA A 355 0.57 10.79 17.49
C ALA A 355 0.16 9.59 16.62
N GLU A 356 -0.31 9.83 15.40
CA GLU A 356 -0.65 8.78 14.43
C GLU A 356 0.58 8.00 13.97
N THR A 357 1.69 8.67 13.65
CA THR A 357 2.93 7.95 13.26
C THR A 357 3.46 7.07 14.40
N HIS A 358 3.39 7.52 15.65
CA HIS A 358 3.72 6.69 16.83
C HIS A 358 2.79 5.47 16.92
N ALA A 359 1.47 5.67 16.80
CA ALA A 359 0.49 4.59 16.85
C ALA A 359 0.68 3.56 15.73
N LYS A 360 0.96 4.02 14.50
CA LYS A 360 1.25 3.17 13.34
C LYS A 360 2.55 2.36 13.52
N ALA A 361 3.59 2.95 14.11
CA ALA A 361 4.85 2.25 14.39
C ALA A 361 4.73 1.26 15.57
N ALA A 362 3.86 1.53 16.54
CA ALA A 362 3.74 0.77 17.79
C ALA A 362 3.52 -0.74 17.61
N GLY A 363 2.81 -1.16 16.55
CA GLY A 363 2.62 -2.59 16.20
C GLY A 363 3.96 -3.33 16.09
N VAL A 364 4.79 -2.89 15.15
CA VAL A 364 6.12 -3.48 14.87
C VAL A 364 7.08 -3.23 16.03
N LEU A 365 7.08 -2.02 16.60
CA LEU A 365 7.95 -1.68 17.73
C LEU A 365 7.65 -2.55 18.96
N SER A 366 6.40 -2.91 19.23
CA SER A 366 6.05 -3.82 20.32
C SER A 366 6.66 -5.21 20.13
N ALA A 367 6.63 -5.74 18.91
CA ALA A 367 7.27 -7.01 18.58
C ALA A 367 8.80 -6.94 18.71
N LEU A 368 9.40 -5.83 18.28
CA LEU A 368 10.84 -5.60 18.43
C LEU A 368 11.28 -5.54 19.90
N HIS A 369 10.53 -4.85 20.77
CA HIS A 369 10.86 -4.74 22.19
C HIS A 369 10.46 -5.96 23.04
N GLY A 370 9.92 -7.02 22.42
CA GLY A 370 9.47 -8.22 23.15
C GLY A 370 8.32 -7.95 24.14
N ARG A 371 7.56 -6.87 23.94
CA ARG A 371 6.44 -6.52 24.82
C ARG A 371 5.24 -7.37 24.47
N SER A 372 4.77 -8.17 25.43
CA SER A 372 3.52 -8.91 25.31
C SER A 372 2.36 -7.93 25.08
N THR A 373 1.59 -8.15 24.02
CA THR A 373 0.28 -7.51 23.88
C THR A 373 -0.70 -8.17 24.85
N PRO A 374 -1.60 -7.41 25.51
CA PRO A 374 -2.69 -8.00 26.26
C PRO A 374 -3.44 -9.01 25.40
N ASP A 375 -3.91 -10.09 26.02
CA ASP A 375 -4.67 -11.14 25.36
C ASP A 375 -5.97 -10.54 24.81
N GLY A 376 -5.96 -10.17 23.54
CA GLY A 376 -7.08 -9.57 22.85
C GLY A 376 -8.08 -10.66 22.50
N SER A 377 -8.82 -11.19 23.46
CA SER A 377 -10.10 -11.84 23.14
C SER A 377 -11.03 -10.75 22.56
N GLY A 378 -10.83 -10.47 21.27
CA GLY A 378 -11.34 -9.28 20.60
C GLY A 378 -12.84 -9.36 20.45
N VAL A 379 -13.53 -8.35 20.95
CA VAL A 379 -14.88 -8.03 20.49
C VAL A 379 -14.71 -7.59 19.04
N SER A 380 -15.28 -8.36 18.12
CA SER A 380 -15.39 -7.97 16.71
C SER A 380 -16.74 -7.29 16.52
N PHE A 381 -16.74 -6.18 15.80
CA PHE A 381 -17.94 -5.48 15.38
C PHE A 381 -18.30 -5.75 13.92
N ALA A 382 -17.63 -6.70 13.26
CA ALA A 382 -17.86 -7.03 11.85
C ALA A 382 -19.32 -7.43 11.56
N ASP A 383 -19.98 -8.11 12.51
CA ASP A 383 -21.38 -8.55 12.39
C ASP A 383 -22.39 -7.64 13.13
N ASP A 384 -21.95 -6.51 13.69
CA ASP A 384 -22.85 -5.60 14.42
C ASP A 384 -23.77 -4.85 13.43
N VAL A 385 -25.08 -5.00 13.61
CA VAL A 385 -26.11 -4.46 12.71
C VAL A 385 -26.03 -2.92 12.57
N GLN A 386 -25.74 -2.18 13.64
CA GLN A 386 -25.66 -0.72 13.54
C GLN A 386 -24.36 -0.29 12.87
N VAL A 387 -23.25 -1.00 13.12
CA VAL A 387 -21.97 -0.77 12.45
C VAL A 387 -22.10 -1.05 10.95
N LEU A 388 -22.69 -2.18 10.57
CA LEU A 388 -22.98 -2.52 9.17
C LEU A 388 -23.89 -1.49 8.50
N SER A 389 -24.92 -1.00 9.19
CA SER A 389 -25.80 0.06 8.68
C SER A 389 -25.06 1.38 8.48
N ALA A 390 -24.23 1.78 9.45
CA ALA A 390 -23.40 2.99 9.36
C ALA A 390 -22.41 2.91 8.18
N LEU A 391 -21.74 1.76 8.01
CA LEU A 391 -20.86 1.50 6.87
C LEU A 391 -21.63 1.56 5.54
N ALA A 392 -22.77 0.89 5.44
CA ALA A 392 -23.58 0.88 4.22
C ALA A 392 -24.04 2.29 3.80
N SER A 393 -24.36 3.15 4.77
CA SER A 393 -24.76 4.55 4.49
C SER A 393 -23.67 5.38 3.80
N ARG A 394 -22.39 4.98 3.91
CA ARG A 394 -21.30 5.64 3.16
C ARG A 394 -21.40 5.42 1.66
N ASN A 395 -22.10 4.40 1.18
CA ASN A 395 -22.30 4.23 -0.27
C ASN A 395 -23.27 5.26 -0.86
N ASP A 396 -24.08 5.94 -0.05
CA ASP A 396 -25.07 6.92 -0.54
C ASP A 396 -24.43 8.15 -1.19
N ARG A 397 -23.17 8.47 -0.83
CA ARG A 397 -22.41 9.59 -1.38
C ARG A 397 -21.54 9.20 -2.58
N LEU A 398 -21.36 7.91 -2.86
CA LEU A 398 -20.55 7.43 -3.98
C LEU A 398 -21.35 7.42 -5.29
N ALA A 399 -20.66 7.72 -6.40
CA ALA A 399 -21.28 7.64 -7.71
C ALA A 399 -21.67 6.19 -8.04
N ARG A 400 -22.96 5.94 -8.30
CA ARG A 400 -23.49 4.61 -8.67
C ARG A 400 -22.75 3.93 -9.81
N PHE A 401 -22.16 4.73 -10.70
CA PHE A 401 -21.25 4.29 -11.75
C PHE A 401 -20.24 3.28 -11.18
N TRP A 402 -19.54 3.61 -10.11
CA TRP A 402 -18.46 2.77 -9.57
C TRP A 402 -18.96 1.61 -8.70
N LEU A 403 -20.24 1.57 -8.31
CA LEU A 403 -20.80 0.51 -7.45
C LEU A 403 -21.42 -0.65 -8.26
N GLU A 404 -22.04 -0.35 -9.40
CA GLU A 404 -22.85 -1.30 -10.16
C GLU A 404 -22.03 -2.14 -11.16
N HIS A 405 -22.42 -3.41 -11.34
CA HIS A 405 -21.87 -4.27 -12.39
C HIS A 405 -22.52 -3.94 -13.74
N ARG A 406 -21.73 -3.73 -14.80
CA ARG A 406 -22.26 -3.23 -16.06
C ARG A 406 -21.90 -4.09 -17.27
N SER A 407 -22.90 -4.26 -18.13
CA SER A 407 -22.77 -4.86 -19.45
C SER A 407 -22.51 -3.78 -20.51
N ALA A 408 -21.79 -4.15 -21.56
CA ALA A 408 -21.56 -3.25 -22.69
C ALA A 408 -22.90 -2.96 -23.39
N THR A 409 -23.33 -1.70 -23.38
CA THR A 409 -24.48 -1.21 -24.14
C THR A 409 -24.00 -0.30 -25.26
N VAL A 410 -24.74 -0.24 -26.36
CA VAL A 410 -24.49 0.74 -27.42
C VAL A 410 -24.91 2.10 -26.88
N GLY A 411 -23.93 2.90 -26.46
CA GLY A 411 -24.18 4.24 -25.93
C GLY A 411 -24.65 5.23 -27.01
N PRO A 412 -25.28 6.33 -26.62
CA PRO A 412 -25.91 7.30 -27.54
C PRO A 412 -24.92 8.00 -28.49
N PHE A 413 -23.63 7.98 -28.20
CA PHE A 413 -22.59 8.61 -29.01
C PHE A 413 -21.72 7.58 -29.76
N SER A 414 -22.27 6.39 -30.04
CA SER A 414 -21.59 5.38 -30.86
C SER A 414 -21.08 5.98 -32.18
N GLY A 415 -19.82 5.71 -32.50
CA GLY A 415 -19.14 6.22 -33.70
C GLY A 415 -18.54 7.64 -33.56
N LYS A 416 -18.73 8.30 -32.41
CA LYS A 416 -18.08 9.58 -32.10
C LYS A 416 -16.71 9.39 -31.48
N ARG A 417 -15.81 10.36 -31.72
CA ARG A 417 -14.42 10.34 -31.24
C ARG A 417 -14.16 11.50 -30.28
N ALA A 418 -13.63 11.19 -29.10
CA ALA A 418 -13.19 12.18 -28.12
C ALA A 418 -11.66 12.17 -27.96
N LEU A 419 -11.08 13.37 -27.86
CA LEU A 419 -9.70 13.58 -27.43
C LEU A 419 -9.71 14.11 -26.00
N VAL A 420 -9.01 13.45 -25.09
CA VAL A 420 -8.79 13.91 -23.71
C VAL A 420 -7.34 14.34 -23.59
N VAL A 421 -7.11 15.57 -23.13
CA VAL A 421 -5.78 16.12 -22.87
C VAL A 421 -5.49 16.00 -21.38
N ASP A 422 -4.53 15.18 -20.99
CA ASP A 422 -4.15 14.92 -19.61
C ASP A 422 -3.16 15.96 -19.08
N ALA A 423 -3.56 16.68 -18.03
CA ALA A 423 -2.76 17.71 -17.38
C ALA A 423 -2.18 17.22 -16.04
N GLU A 424 -1.65 16.00 -16.01
CA GLU A 424 -1.00 15.37 -14.83
C GLU A 424 -1.96 14.93 -13.71
N ASP A 425 -3.28 14.93 -13.97
CA ASP A 425 -4.25 14.22 -13.13
C ASP A 425 -4.90 13.07 -13.90
N THR A 426 -4.56 11.86 -13.46
CA THR A 426 -5.02 10.60 -14.05
C THR A 426 -6.52 10.32 -13.89
N PHE A 427 -7.31 11.25 -13.33
CA PHE A 427 -8.77 11.28 -13.45
C PHE A 427 -9.23 11.14 -14.92
N THR A 428 -8.41 11.56 -15.88
CA THR A 428 -8.63 11.32 -17.31
C THR A 428 -8.83 9.84 -17.68
N ALA A 429 -8.24 8.90 -16.94
CA ALA A 429 -8.45 7.47 -17.14
C ALA A 429 -9.88 7.08 -16.75
N MET A 430 -10.37 7.57 -15.62
CA MET A 430 -11.78 7.41 -15.20
C MET A 430 -12.74 8.06 -16.20
N LEU A 431 -12.42 9.28 -16.64
CA LEU A 431 -13.18 10.01 -17.66
C LEU A 431 -13.25 9.25 -18.98
N SER A 432 -12.15 8.61 -19.39
CA SER A 432 -12.11 7.79 -20.60
C SER A 432 -13.11 6.64 -20.52
N HIS A 433 -13.19 5.94 -19.38
CA HIS A 433 -14.19 4.89 -19.17
C HIS A 433 -15.62 5.44 -19.21
N LEU A 434 -15.88 6.58 -18.55
CA LEU A 434 -17.19 7.25 -18.60
C LEU A 434 -17.61 7.52 -20.06
N LEU A 435 -16.74 8.13 -20.86
CA LEU A 435 -17.01 8.43 -22.27
C LEU A 435 -17.20 7.17 -23.12
N GLN A 436 -16.42 6.11 -22.87
CA GLN A 436 -16.56 4.83 -23.55
C GLN A 436 -17.91 4.17 -23.24
N THR A 437 -18.41 4.25 -21.99
CA THR A 437 -19.76 3.75 -21.67
C THR A 437 -20.87 4.52 -22.39
N LEU A 438 -20.61 5.77 -22.78
CA LEU A 438 -21.52 6.56 -23.60
C LEU A 438 -21.37 6.28 -25.11
N GLY A 439 -20.46 5.38 -25.50
CA GLY A 439 -20.24 4.91 -26.88
C GLY A 439 -19.12 5.62 -27.64
N LEU A 440 -18.38 6.54 -27.00
CA LEU A 440 -17.29 7.26 -27.68
C LEU A 440 -16.03 6.40 -27.79
N SER A 441 -15.29 6.57 -28.90
CA SER A 441 -13.88 6.16 -28.98
C SER A 441 -13.01 7.27 -28.40
N VAL A 442 -12.22 6.95 -27.38
CA VAL A 442 -11.42 7.94 -26.64
C VAL A 442 -9.94 7.79 -26.96
N THR A 443 -9.26 8.90 -27.22
CA THR A 443 -7.81 8.99 -27.25
C THR A 443 -7.37 9.95 -26.15
N THR A 444 -6.41 9.54 -25.31
CA THR A 444 -5.84 10.38 -24.26
C THR A 444 -4.40 10.71 -24.63
N VAL A 445 -4.01 11.98 -24.48
CA VAL A 445 -2.66 12.48 -24.78
C VAL A 445 -2.20 13.41 -23.66
N PRO A 446 -0.89 13.50 -23.37
CA PRO A 446 -0.39 14.43 -22.35
C PRO A 446 -0.50 15.90 -22.81
N HIS A 447 -0.57 16.83 -21.87
CA HIS A 447 -0.79 18.26 -22.14
C HIS A 447 0.32 18.93 -22.94
N ASP A 448 1.54 18.40 -22.86
CA ASP A 448 2.72 18.88 -23.60
C ASP A 448 2.79 18.34 -25.04
N SER A 449 1.89 17.41 -25.39
CA SER A 449 1.77 16.90 -26.75
C SER A 449 1.13 17.91 -27.70
N ARG A 450 1.40 17.74 -29.00
CA ARG A 450 0.80 18.55 -30.08
C ARG A 450 -0.12 17.68 -30.95
N PRO A 451 -1.29 17.24 -30.44
CA PRO A 451 -2.17 16.34 -31.17
C PRO A 451 -2.82 17.04 -32.37
N VAL A 452 -3.05 16.29 -33.44
CA VAL A 452 -3.88 16.77 -34.56
C VAL A 452 -5.35 16.67 -34.16
N LEU A 453 -6.01 17.82 -34.00
CA LEU A 453 -7.41 17.88 -33.55
C LEU A 453 -8.42 17.42 -34.62
N ARG A 454 -8.03 17.46 -35.90
CA ARG A 454 -8.91 17.07 -37.01
C ARG A 454 -9.27 15.58 -36.89
N GLY A 455 -10.56 15.29 -36.85
CA GLY A 455 -11.10 13.92 -36.78
C GLY A 455 -11.63 13.52 -35.41
N TYR A 456 -11.61 14.42 -34.43
CA TYR A 456 -12.32 14.29 -33.17
C TYR A 456 -13.60 15.13 -33.19
N ASP A 457 -14.69 14.60 -32.62
CA ASP A 457 -15.96 15.29 -32.45
C ASP A 457 -16.00 16.13 -31.16
N LEU A 458 -15.15 15.76 -30.18
CA LEU A 458 -15.07 16.39 -28.86
C LEU A 458 -13.61 16.45 -28.40
N VAL A 459 -13.22 17.57 -27.80
CA VAL A 459 -11.94 17.73 -27.12
C VAL A 459 -12.22 18.14 -25.67
N ILE A 460 -11.62 17.44 -24.71
CA ILE A 460 -11.77 17.70 -23.28
C ILE A 460 -10.40 18.02 -22.70
N ALA A 461 -10.28 19.19 -22.08
CA ALA A 461 -9.15 19.49 -21.20
C ALA A 461 -9.34 18.74 -19.88
N GLY A 462 -8.41 17.85 -19.56
CA GLY A 462 -8.38 17.11 -18.31
C GLY A 462 -7.96 17.99 -17.12
N PRO A 463 -8.20 17.51 -15.89
CA PRO A 463 -7.75 18.19 -14.69
C PRO A 463 -6.22 18.09 -14.52
N GLY A 464 -5.69 18.93 -13.64
CA GLY A 464 -4.28 18.98 -13.28
C GLY A 464 -4.03 19.75 -11.96
N PRO A 465 -2.88 19.55 -11.31
CA PRO A 465 -2.49 20.30 -10.12
C PRO A 465 -2.09 21.75 -10.44
N GLY A 466 -2.05 22.61 -9.41
CA GLY A 466 -1.59 23.99 -9.49
C GLY A 466 -2.70 25.05 -9.44
N ASP A 467 -2.29 26.31 -9.40
CA ASP A 467 -3.18 27.48 -9.39
C ASP A 467 -3.50 27.91 -10.83
N PRO A 468 -4.78 27.97 -11.26
CA PRO A 468 -5.12 28.49 -12.56
C PRO A 468 -4.68 29.96 -12.71
N PRO A 469 -4.15 30.35 -13.88
CA PRO A 469 -3.58 31.68 -14.11
C PRO A 469 -4.60 32.84 -14.11
#